data_AF-A0A949JP31-F1
#
_entry.id   AF-A0A949JP31-F1
#
_cell.length_a   1.000
_cell.length_b   1.000
_cell.length_c   1.000
_cell.angle_alpha   90.00
_cell.angle_beta   90.00
_cell.angle_gamma   90.00
#
_symmetry.space_group_name_H-M   'P 1'
#
loop_
_entity.id
_entity.type
_entity.pdbx_description
1 polymer ?
#
loop_
_entity_poly.entity_id
_entity_poly.type
_entity_poly.pdbx_seq_one_letter_code
_entity_poly.pdbx_strand_id
1 'polypeptide(L)'
;MNKSLTLIFNGEAAESQTISPMVRTFCSPNILRSCGGYIIACQVHGSTAYLGVRPTIMEGQRSNHYDLKVGPDTKACLIGGITVAGGISLLFRISKEELSGNIGSELRELYIHSADLLTQNGYSGLGILDWISRKSIQESEISSPVPLTILDLPVE
;
A
#
# COMPACT_ATOMS: atom_id res chain seq x y z
N MET A 1 -3.50 18.12 -11.99
CA MET A 1 -4.91 17.66 -11.87
C MET A 1 -4.87 16.16 -11.74
N ASN A 2 -4.89 15.63 -10.51
CA ASN A 2 -4.95 14.19 -10.30
C ASN A 2 -6.27 13.67 -10.86
N LYS A 3 -6.19 12.83 -11.90
CA LYS A 3 -7.35 12.06 -12.36
C LYS A 3 -7.78 11.18 -11.19
N SER A 4 -9.03 11.28 -10.78
CA SER A 4 -9.60 10.34 -9.82
C SER A 4 -9.52 8.93 -10.41
N LEU A 5 -8.71 8.07 -9.80
CA LEU A 5 -8.60 6.67 -10.20
C LEU A 5 -9.84 5.93 -9.73
N THR A 6 -10.37 5.05 -10.58
CA THR A 6 -11.36 4.06 -10.15
C THR A 6 -10.69 3.12 -9.17
N LEU A 7 -11.29 2.87 -8.01
CA LEU A 7 -10.72 2.02 -6.98
C LEU A 7 -11.44 0.68 -6.96
N ILE A 8 -10.66 -0.40 -7.12
CA ILE A 8 -11.09 -1.77 -6.91
C ILE A 8 -10.45 -2.25 -5.61
N PHE A 9 -11.29 -2.51 -4.60
CA PHE A 9 -10.89 -2.96 -3.29
C PHE A 9 -11.24 -4.43 -3.09
N ASN A 10 -10.25 -5.28 -2.84
CA ASN A 10 -10.45 -6.73 -2.68
C ASN A 10 -11.26 -7.39 -3.82
N GLY A 11 -11.13 -6.87 -5.04
CA GLY A 11 -11.81 -7.40 -6.23
C GLY A 11 -13.17 -6.75 -6.53
N GLU A 12 -13.66 -5.87 -5.67
CA GLU A 12 -14.94 -5.18 -5.84
C GLU A 12 -14.73 -3.69 -6.12
N ALA A 13 -15.56 -3.10 -6.99
CA ALA A 13 -15.57 -1.66 -7.18
C ALA A 13 -15.94 -0.99 -5.85
N ALA A 14 -15.11 -0.06 -5.39
CA ALA A 14 -15.24 0.48 -4.05
C ALA A 14 -15.37 2.00 -4.08
N GLU A 15 -16.47 2.47 -3.48
CA GLU A 15 -16.66 3.88 -3.19
C GLU A 15 -15.94 4.24 -1.89
N SER A 16 -15.55 5.51 -1.74
CA SER A 16 -14.83 5.99 -0.55
C SER A 16 -15.59 5.70 0.77
N GLN A 17 -16.93 5.66 0.72
CA GLN A 17 -17.78 5.33 1.88
C GLN A 17 -17.56 3.89 2.37
N THR A 18 -17.21 2.97 1.47
CA THR A 18 -16.94 1.55 1.80
C THR A 18 -15.52 1.36 2.34
N ILE A 19 -14.57 2.14 1.85
CA ILE A 19 -13.15 1.99 2.17
C ILE A 19 -12.79 2.70 3.47
N SER A 20 -13.41 3.85 3.75
CA SER A 20 -13.13 4.65 4.93
C SER A 20 -13.27 3.89 6.26
N PRO A 21 -14.34 3.08 6.49
CA PRO A 21 -14.42 2.25 7.69
C PRO A 21 -13.24 1.28 7.82
N MET A 22 -12.83 0.66 6.70
CA MET A 22 -11.73 -0.29 6.70
C MET A 22 -10.39 0.39 7.00
N VAL A 23 -10.11 1.51 6.36
CA VAL A 23 -8.88 2.26 6.60
C VAL A 23 -8.78 2.73 8.05
N ARG A 24 -9.89 3.12 8.68
CA ARG A 24 -9.89 3.43 10.12
C ARG A 24 -9.51 2.23 10.99
N THR A 25 -9.83 1.00 10.57
CA THR A 25 -9.43 -0.20 11.33
C THR A 25 -7.92 -0.39 11.36
N PHE A 26 -7.19 0.13 10.36
CA PHE A 26 -5.72 0.10 10.30
C PHE A 26 -5.07 0.91 11.42
N CYS A 27 -5.84 1.78 12.06
CA CYS A 27 -5.37 2.64 13.15
C CYS A 27 -5.87 2.15 14.52
N SER A 28 -6.69 1.10 14.58
CA SER A 28 -7.26 0.59 15.83
C SER A 28 -6.32 -0.43 16.48
N PRO A 29 -5.69 -0.12 17.64
CA PRO A 29 -4.73 -1.03 18.27
C PRO A 29 -5.36 -2.38 18.68
N ASN A 30 -6.64 -2.36 19.06
CA ASN A 30 -7.35 -3.57 19.45
C ASN A 30 -7.58 -4.50 18.26
N ILE A 31 -7.92 -3.94 17.09
CA ILE A 31 -8.12 -4.71 15.86
C ILE A 31 -6.77 -5.23 15.34
N LEU A 32 -5.76 -4.36 15.28
CA LEU A 32 -4.42 -4.76 14.85
C LEU A 32 -3.87 -5.91 15.69
N ARG A 33 -4.06 -5.89 17.01
CA ARG A 33 -3.65 -6.99 17.89
C ARG A 33 -4.46 -8.25 17.66
N SER A 34 -5.79 -8.15 17.46
CA SER A 34 -6.63 -9.33 17.27
C SER A 34 -6.34 -10.05 15.95
N CYS A 35 -5.94 -9.32 14.91
CA CYS A 35 -5.72 -9.87 13.59
C CYS A 35 -4.24 -9.98 13.18
N GLY A 36 -3.30 -9.66 14.10
CA GLY A 36 -1.86 -9.71 13.83
C GLY A 36 -1.37 -8.64 12.83
N GLY A 37 -2.17 -7.61 12.60
CA GLY A 37 -1.96 -6.60 11.56
C GLY A 37 -2.62 -6.93 10.23
N TYR A 38 -2.21 -6.22 9.19
CA TYR A 38 -2.74 -6.36 7.85
C TYR A 38 -1.64 -6.59 6.83
N ILE A 39 -1.96 -7.34 5.80
CA ILE A 39 -1.21 -7.49 4.57
C ILE A 39 -1.87 -6.61 3.53
N ILE A 40 -1.07 -5.88 2.77
CA ILE A 40 -1.52 -4.94 1.74
C ILE A 40 -0.83 -5.28 0.42
N ALA A 41 -1.58 -5.19 -0.67
CA ALA A 41 -1.04 -5.15 -2.03
C ALA A 41 -1.73 -4.03 -2.81
N CYS A 42 -0.98 -3.21 -3.51
CA CYS A 42 -1.46 -2.12 -4.34
C CYS A 42 -0.87 -2.22 -5.75
N GLN A 43 -1.69 -1.92 -6.74
CA GLN A 43 -1.28 -1.88 -8.14
C GLN A 43 -2.12 -0.84 -8.88
N VAL A 44 -1.52 -0.21 -9.89
CA VAL A 44 -2.22 0.72 -10.77
C VAL A 44 -2.11 0.20 -12.20
N HIS A 45 -3.24 0.18 -12.91
CA HIS A 45 -3.29 -0.19 -14.32
C HIS A 45 -4.30 0.72 -15.05
N GLY A 46 -3.78 1.54 -15.97
CA GLY A 46 -4.58 2.56 -16.65
C GLY A 46 -5.15 3.58 -15.66
N SER A 47 -6.47 3.75 -15.64
CA SER A 47 -7.17 4.64 -14.71
C SER A 47 -7.71 3.93 -13.46
N THR A 48 -7.22 2.73 -13.15
CA THR A 48 -7.72 1.91 -12.04
C THR A 48 -6.63 1.60 -11.03
N ALA A 49 -6.90 1.87 -9.76
CA ALA A 49 -6.10 1.42 -8.63
C ALA A 49 -6.74 0.16 -8.04
N TYR A 50 -5.93 -0.88 -7.85
CA TYR A 50 -6.32 -2.13 -7.23
C TYR A 50 -5.66 -2.21 -5.86
N LEU A 51 -6.48 -2.28 -4.82
CA LEU A 51 -6.02 -2.42 -3.44
C LEU A 51 -6.55 -3.72 -2.85
N GLY A 52 -5.65 -4.59 -2.47
CA GLY A 52 -5.93 -5.80 -1.71
C GLY A 52 -5.51 -5.59 -0.26
N VAL A 53 -6.37 -5.98 0.66
CA VAL A 53 -6.05 -6.00 2.08
C VAL A 53 -6.63 -7.25 2.73
N ARG A 54 -5.79 -7.94 3.51
CA ARG A 54 -6.18 -9.11 4.29
C ARG A 54 -5.57 -9.06 5.68
N PRO A 55 -6.26 -9.50 6.74
CA PRO A 55 -5.62 -9.64 8.04
C PRO A 55 -4.47 -10.66 8.03
N THR A 56 -3.42 -10.40 8.79
CA THR A 56 -2.25 -11.29 8.89
C THR A 56 -2.62 -12.62 9.52
N ILE A 57 -3.57 -12.63 10.46
CA ILE A 57 -4.09 -13.82 11.11
C ILE A 57 -5.57 -13.94 10.78
N MET A 58 -5.95 -15.08 10.20
CA MET A 58 -7.33 -15.46 9.92
C MET A 58 -7.55 -16.89 10.38
N GLU A 59 -8.58 -17.13 11.19
CA GLU A 59 -8.94 -18.48 11.66
C GLU A 59 -7.78 -19.24 12.34
N GLY A 60 -6.91 -18.52 13.05
CA GLY A 60 -5.71 -19.07 13.70
C GLY A 60 -4.55 -19.39 12.76
N GLN A 61 -4.70 -19.13 11.46
CA GLN A 61 -3.66 -19.33 10.44
C GLN A 61 -3.05 -17.99 10.02
N ARG A 62 -1.76 -18.03 9.65
CA ARG A 62 -1.04 -16.87 9.13
C ARG A 62 -1.27 -16.74 7.62
N SER A 63 -1.79 -15.59 7.20
CA SER A 63 -1.87 -15.18 5.80
C SER A 63 -0.47 -14.83 5.26
N ASN A 64 -0.24 -15.06 3.96
CA ASN A 64 0.98 -14.64 3.28
C ASN A 64 0.69 -13.54 2.25
N HIS A 65 1.63 -12.61 2.09
CA HIS A 65 1.52 -11.51 1.14
C HIS A 65 1.61 -11.92 -0.33
N TYR A 66 2.17 -13.10 -0.61
CA TYR A 66 2.22 -13.65 -1.96
C TYR A 66 0.87 -14.13 -2.49
N ASP A 67 -0.06 -14.46 -1.58
CA ASP A 67 -1.40 -14.96 -1.95
C ASP A 67 -2.37 -13.82 -2.31
N LEU A 68 -2.01 -12.58 -1.96
CA LEU A 68 -2.82 -11.40 -2.22
C LEU A 68 -2.57 -10.89 -3.65
N LYS A 69 -3.22 -11.54 -4.61
CA LYS A 69 -3.25 -11.06 -5.99
C LYS A 69 -4.24 -9.91 -6.12
N VAL A 70 -3.79 -8.81 -6.69
CA VAL A 70 -4.58 -7.61 -6.96
C VAL A 70 -4.39 -7.28 -8.42
N GLY A 71 -5.48 -6.93 -9.11
CA GLY A 71 -5.45 -6.48 -10.50
C GLY A 71 -4.87 -7.47 -11.53
N PRO A 72 -4.71 -7.03 -12.78
CA PRO A 72 -3.99 -7.76 -13.82
C PRO A 72 -2.48 -7.71 -13.57
N ASP A 73 -1.69 -8.64 -14.10
CA ASP A 73 -0.24 -8.59 -13.97
C ASP A 73 0.34 -7.30 -14.61
N THR A 74 1.13 -6.53 -13.84
CA THR A 74 1.83 -5.32 -14.30
C THR A 74 3.31 -5.37 -13.93
N LYS A 75 4.08 -4.40 -14.43
CA LYS A 75 5.54 -4.29 -14.23
C LYS A 75 5.95 -4.22 -12.76
N ALA A 76 5.14 -3.51 -11.97
CA ALA A 76 5.39 -3.25 -10.56
C ALA A 76 4.10 -3.38 -9.75
N CYS A 77 4.23 -4.01 -8.59
CA CYS A 77 3.21 -4.06 -7.56
C CYS A 77 3.84 -3.64 -6.23
N LEU A 78 3.13 -2.83 -5.45
CA LEU A 78 3.51 -2.51 -4.09
C LEU A 78 2.90 -3.57 -3.17
N ILE A 79 3.73 -4.26 -2.39
CA ILE A 79 3.31 -5.24 -1.40
C ILE A 79 3.79 -4.81 -0.03
N GLY A 80 3.11 -5.24 1.02
CA GLY A 80 3.46 -4.78 2.35
C GLY A 80 2.47 -5.17 3.42
N GLY A 81 2.46 -4.38 4.47
CA GLY A 81 1.54 -4.56 5.57
C GLY A 81 1.61 -3.49 6.63
N ILE A 82 0.66 -3.58 7.56
CA ILE A 82 0.60 -2.79 8.77
C ILE A 82 0.82 -3.75 9.94
N THR A 83 1.82 -3.46 10.76
CA THR A 83 2.17 -4.26 11.93
C THR A 83 1.18 -4.04 13.08
N VAL A 84 1.24 -4.91 14.10
CA VAL A 84 0.46 -4.75 15.34
C VAL A 84 0.74 -3.43 16.08
N ALA A 85 1.91 -2.83 15.84
CA ALA A 85 2.31 -1.53 16.39
C ALA A 85 1.86 -0.34 15.53
N GLY A 86 1.19 -0.60 14.41
CA GLY A 86 0.75 0.44 13.46
C GLY A 86 1.86 0.94 12.52
N GLY A 87 3.07 0.36 12.59
CA GLY A 87 4.14 0.63 11.63
C GLY A 87 3.82 0.03 10.25
N ILE A 88 4.23 0.70 9.19
CA ILE A 88 3.95 0.37 7.80
C ILE A 88 5.21 -0.16 7.13
N SER A 89 5.08 -1.32 6.48
CA SER A 89 6.10 -1.92 5.63
C SER A 89 5.59 -1.94 4.20
N LEU A 90 6.33 -1.37 3.25
CA LEU A 90 5.99 -1.30 1.83
C LEU A 90 7.23 -1.64 1.01
N LEU A 91 7.04 -2.48 0.00
CA LEU A 91 8.09 -3.06 -0.82
C LEU A 91 7.58 -3.21 -2.25
N PHE A 92 8.48 -3.09 -3.22
CA PHE A 92 8.13 -3.40 -4.60
C PHE A 92 8.36 -4.86 -4.93
N ARG A 93 7.40 -5.42 -5.65
CA ARG A 93 7.57 -6.62 -6.44
C ARG A 93 7.62 -6.21 -7.90
N ILE A 94 8.79 -6.34 -8.51
CA ILE A 94 9.06 -6.02 -9.92
C ILE A 94 9.13 -7.32 -10.71
N SER A 95 8.52 -7.37 -11.90
CA SER A 95 8.66 -8.52 -12.80
C SER A 95 10.08 -8.61 -13.35
N LYS A 96 10.68 -9.81 -13.35
CA LYS A 96 12.08 -10.02 -13.76
C LYS A 96 12.33 -9.67 -15.23
N GLU A 97 11.30 -9.78 -16.07
CA GLU A 97 11.38 -9.56 -17.50
C GLU A 97 11.57 -8.08 -17.88
N GLU A 98 11.38 -7.14 -16.96
CA GLU A 98 11.22 -5.71 -17.30
C GLU A 98 12.16 -4.75 -16.57
N LEU A 99 13.28 -5.24 -16.03
CA LEU A 99 14.37 -4.38 -15.50
C LEU A 99 15.00 -3.45 -16.56
N SER A 100 14.59 -3.53 -17.83
CA SER A 100 14.99 -2.63 -18.90
C SER A 100 14.00 -1.47 -19.06
N GLY A 101 14.12 -0.43 -18.24
CA GLY A 101 13.32 0.80 -18.37
C GLY A 101 13.41 1.74 -17.16
N ASN A 102 12.98 2.99 -17.33
CA ASN A 102 12.86 3.98 -16.25
C ASN A 102 11.60 3.70 -15.39
N ILE A 103 11.62 2.61 -14.63
CA ILE A 103 10.50 2.19 -13.76
C ILE A 103 10.33 3.10 -12.53
N GLY A 104 11.32 3.95 -12.22
CA GLY A 104 11.34 4.78 -11.01
C GLY A 104 10.11 5.69 -10.87
N SER A 105 9.59 6.24 -11.98
CA SER A 105 8.37 7.05 -11.95
C SER A 105 7.13 6.22 -11.60
N GLU A 106 6.99 5.01 -12.14
CA GLU A 106 5.87 4.10 -11.83
C GLU A 106 5.90 3.66 -10.36
N LEU A 107 7.10 3.36 -9.84
CA LEU A 107 7.31 3.02 -8.44
C LEU A 107 6.95 4.19 -7.51
N ARG A 108 7.32 5.42 -7.90
CA ARG A 108 6.97 6.64 -7.16
C ARG A 108 5.46 6.86 -7.15
N GLU A 109 4.79 6.77 -8.29
CA GLU A 109 3.34 6.92 -8.40
C GLU A 109 2.62 5.89 -7.52
N LEU A 110 3.08 4.63 -7.50
CA LEU A 110 2.49 3.59 -6.63
C LEU A 110 2.58 3.94 -5.14
N TYR A 111 3.72 4.49 -4.68
CA TYR A 111 3.84 4.95 -3.28
C TYR A 111 2.89 6.11 -2.99
N ILE A 112 2.86 7.12 -3.86
CA ILE A 112 2.05 8.32 -3.68
C ILE A 112 0.56 7.95 -3.67
N HIS A 113 0.09 7.16 -4.65
CA HIS A 113 -1.31 6.73 -4.71
C HIS A 113 -1.70 5.86 -3.51
N SER A 114 -0.81 5.00 -3.03
CA SER A 114 -1.09 4.19 -1.84
C SER A 114 -1.21 5.05 -0.58
N ALA A 115 -0.32 6.02 -0.42
CA ALA A 115 -0.38 6.97 0.70
C ALA A 115 -1.62 7.85 0.63
N ASP A 116 -1.91 8.43 -0.54
CA ASP A 116 -3.07 9.29 -0.80
C ASP A 116 -4.40 8.55 -0.57
N LEU A 117 -4.49 7.29 -1.02
CA LEU A 117 -5.66 6.45 -0.77
C LEU A 117 -5.88 6.25 0.74
N LEU A 118 -4.82 5.96 1.50
CA LEU A 118 -4.94 5.78 2.95
C LEU A 118 -5.34 7.09 3.65
N THR A 119 -4.72 8.22 3.30
CA THR A 119 -5.01 9.51 3.95
C THR A 119 -6.41 10.02 3.62
N GLN A 120 -6.82 9.98 2.36
CA GLN A 120 -8.15 10.42 1.93
C GLN A 120 -9.28 9.58 2.55
N ASN A 121 -9.03 8.31 2.85
CA ASN A 121 -10.01 7.41 3.47
C ASN A 121 -9.89 7.36 5.01
N GLY A 122 -9.19 8.31 5.62
CA GLY A 122 -9.23 8.54 7.07
C GLY A 122 -8.23 7.73 7.87
N TYR A 123 -7.08 7.37 7.29
CA TYR A 123 -5.96 6.86 8.06
C TYR A 123 -5.48 7.94 9.04
N SER A 124 -5.51 7.63 10.34
CA SER A 124 -5.17 8.55 11.43
C SER A 124 -3.99 8.04 12.29
N GLY A 125 -3.27 7.03 11.81
CA GLY A 125 -2.09 6.50 12.50
C GLY A 125 -0.86 7.38 12.26
N LEU A 126 0.23 7.09 12.98
CA LEU A 126 1.51 7.79 12.76
C LEU A 126 2.09 7.52 11.37
N GLY A 127 1.70 6.42 10.73
CA GLY A 127 2.10 6.11 9.37
C GLY A 127 3.61 5.85 9.20
N ILE A 128 4.31 5.50 10.27
CA ILE A 128 5.78 5.34 10.29
C ILE A 128 6.17 4.25 9.30
N LEU A 129 7.03 4.62 8.34
CA LEU A 129 7.66 3.70 7.42
C LEU A 129 8.81 3.00 8.13
N ASP A 130 8.81 1.66 8.08
CA ASP A 130 9.90 0.88 8.62
C ASP A 130 11.22 1.12 7.86
N TRP A 131 12.32 0.60 8.42
CA TRP A 131 13.63 0.79 7.82
C TRP A 131 13.76 0.13 6.44
N ILE A 132 13.01 -0.94 6.17
CA ILE A 132 13.03 -1.66 4.89
C ILE A 132 12.41 -0.79 3.79
N SER A 133 11.23 -0.23 4.06
CA SER A 133 10.52 0.67 3.16
C SER A 133 11.35 1.91 2.87
N ARG A 134 11.92 2.52 3.92
CA ARG A 134 12.80 3.70 3.77
C ARG A 134 14.04 3.38 2.95
N LYS A 135 14.65 2.22 3.16
CA LYS A 135 15.81 1.77 2.37
C LYS A 135 15.44 1.53 0.90
N SER A 136 14.28 0.92 0.65
CA SER A 136 13.76 0.71 -0.71
C SER A 136 13.48 2.05 -1.42
N ILE A 137 12.86 3.03 -0.75
CA ILE A 137 12.62 4.37 -1.29
C ILE A 137 13.94 5.07 -1.61
N GLN A 138 14.93 4.98 -0.72
CA GLN A 138 16.25 5.57 -0.91
C GLN A 138 16.96 4.98 -2.12
N GLU A 139 17.04 3.65 -2.22
CA GLU A 139 17.76 2.95 -3.29
C GLU A 139 17.09 3.08 -4.64
N SER A 140 15.77 3.26 -4.66
CA SER A 140 14.99 3.49 -5.89
C SER A 140 14.93 4.97 -6.28
N GLU A 141 15.57 5.86 -5.50
CA GLU A 141 15.59 7.32 -5.72
C GLU A 141 14.19 7.95 -5.86
N ILE A 142 13.18 7.34 -5.22
CA ILE A 142 11.77 7.72 -5.37
C ILE A 142 11.47 9.07 -4.74
N SER A 143 12.09 9.36 -3.59
CA SER A 143 11.92 10.60 -2.83
C SER A 143 13.21 11.05 -2.17
N SER A 144 13.47 12.37 -2.22
CA SER A 144 14.55 13.03 -1.50
C SER A 144 14.01 14.35 -0.91
N PRO A 145 13.93 14.48 0.43
CA PRO A 145 14.38 13.53 1.45
C PRO A 145 13.54 12.24 1.48
N VAL A 146 14.12 11.17 2.04
CA VAL A 146 13.41 9.90 2.28
C VAL A 146 12.39 10.13 3.40
N PRO A 147 11.09 9.87 3.17
CA PRO A 147 10.03 10.14 4.14
C PRO A 147 10.16 9.23 5.36
N LEU A 148 9.82 9.75 6.54
CA LEU A 148 9.71 8.96 7.76
C LEU A 148 8.33 8.32 7.90
N THR A 149 7.31 8.97 7.35
CA THR A 149 5.93 8.50 7.39
C THR A 149 5.30 8.51 5.99
N ILE A 150 4.24 7.73 5.78
CA ILE A 150 3.45 7.81 4.55
C ILE A 150 2.82 9.20 4.34
N LEU A 151 2.71 10.01 5.40
CA LEU A 151 2.16 11.37 5.35
C LEU A 151 3.17 12.38 4.79
N ASP A 152 4.46 12.06 4.84
CA ASP A 152 5.55 12.91 4.33
C ASP A 152 5.82 12.68 2.83
N LEU A 153 5.10 11.75 2.20
CA LEU A 153 5.22 11.53 0.76
C LEU A 153 4.58 12.72 0.03
N PRO A 154 5.30 13.38 -0.90
CA PRO A 154 4.77 14.53 -1.62
C PRO A 154 3.59 14.09 -2.49
N VAL A 155 2.40 14.62 -2.18
CA VAL A 155 1.23 14.54 -3.06
C VAL A 155 1.28 15.79 -3.94
N GLU A 156 1.74 15.64 -5.18
CA GLU A 156 1.71 16.70 -6.20
C GLU A 156 0.35 16.76 -6.93
#